data_AF-A0A7V0XWV2-F1
#
_entry.id   AF-A0A7V0XWV2-F1
#
_cell.length_a   1.000
_cell.length_b   1.000
_cell.length_c   1.000
_cell.angle_alpha   90.00
_cell.angle_beta   90.00
_cell.angle_gamma   90.00
#
_symmetry.space_group_name_H-M   'P 1'
#
loop_
_entity.id
_entity.type
_entity.pdbx_description
1 polymer ?
#
loop_
_entity_poly.entity_id
_entity_poly.type
_entity_poly.pdbx_seq_one_letter_code
_entity_poly.pdbx_strand_id
1 'polypeptide(L)'
;MNDWIEIENDSHHVRREREKARQLRASHFWQRLVQEGICHYCERRFAPTELTMDHVVPLSRGGRSVKGNVVVCCKDCNNRKRYKTPVEIILEDL
;
A
#
# COMPACT_ATOMS: atom_id res chain seq x y z
N MET A 1 -0.93 -11.85 -30.24
CA MET A 1 -0.49 -12.32 -28.91
C MET A 1 -1.24 -11.49 -27.89
N ASN A 2 -2.21 -12.10 -27.23
CA ASN A 2 -2.94 -11.45 -26.14
C ASN A 2 -2.08 -11.67 -24.89
N ASP A 3 -1.11 -10.77 -24.67
CA ASP A 3 -0.24 -10.77 -23.48
C ASP A 3 -0.99 -10.25 -22.24
N TRP A 4 -2.26 -10.64 -22.11
CA TRP A 4 -3.06 -10.35 -20.94
C TRP A 4 -2.63 -11.29 -19.84
N ILE A 5 -1.89 -10.76 -18.86
CA ILE A 5 -1.58 -11.46 -17.62
C ILE A 5 -2.79 -11.28 -16.71
N GLU A 6 -3.59 -12.33 -16.55
CA GLU A 6 -4.71 -12.33 -15.61
C GLU A 6 -4.16 -12.38 -14.18
N ILE A 7 -4.36 -11.29 -13.44
CA ILE A 7 -3.94 -11.20 -12.04
C ILE A 7 -5.10 -11.67 -11.17
N GLU A 8 -5.11 -12.97 -10.87
CA GLU A 8 -6.08 -13.56 -9.95
C GLU A 8 -5.75 -13.25 -8.49
N ASN A 9 -6.78 -13.18 -7.64
CA ASN A 9 -6.62 -13.02 -6.20
C ASN A 9 -6.14 -14.33 -5.55
N ASP A 10 -4.82 -14.54 -5.53
CA ASP A 10 -4.21 -15.69 -4.88
C ASP A 10 -4.13 -15.50 -3.34
N SER A 11 -4.95 -16.25 -2.61
CA SER A 11 -4.97 -16.25 -1.15
C SER A 11 -3.65 -16.67 -0.50
N HIS A 12 -2.87 -17.57 -1.14
CA HIS A 12 -1.55 -17.98 -0.66
C HIS A 12 -0.55 -16.84 -0.80
N HIS A 13 -0.55 -16.14 -1.94
CA HIS A 13 0.22 -14.92 -2.13
C HIS A 13 -0.15 -13.85 -1.09
N VAL A 14 -1.44 -13.55 -0.91
CA VAL A 14 -1.90 -12.56 0.08
C VAL A 14 -1.43 -12.92 1.49
N ARG A 15 -1.54 -14.19 1.89
CA ARG A 15 -1.08 -14.66 3.21
C ARG A 15 0.43 -14.46 3.39
N ARG A 16 1.23 -14.86 2.39
CA ARG A 16 2.70 -14.71 2.40
C ARG A 16 3.10 -13.24 2.50
N GLU A 17 2.49 -12.37 1.70
CA GLU A 17 2.84 -10.96 1.68
C GLU A 17 2.34 -10.22 2.93
N ARG A 18 1.24 -10.63 3.55
CA ARG A 18 0.83 -10.12 4.86
C ARG A 18 1.86 -10.40 5.94
N GLU A 19 2.50 -11.57 5.93
CA GLU A 19 3.56 -11.89 6.89
C GLU A 19 4.79 -11.00 6.68
N LYS A 20 5.24 -10.84 5.43
CA LYS A 20 6.31 -9.90 5.09
C LYS A 20 5.98 -8.46 5.48
N ALA A 21 4.71 -8.04 5.35
CA ALA A 21 4.28 -6.72 5.79
C ALA A 21 4.42 -6.54 7.31
N ARG A 22 4.17 -7.57 8.12
CA ARG A 22 4.40 -7.52 9.58
C ARG A 22 5.88 -7.31 9.89
N GLN A 23 6.75 -8.06 9.22
CA GLN A 23 8.21 -7.91 9.37
C GLN A 23 8.68 -6.51 8.93
N LEU A 24 8.16 -5.99 7.81
CA LEU A 24 8.46 -4.63 7.37
C LEU A 24 7.98 -3.57 8.37
N ARG A 25 6.79 -3.71 8.96
CA ARG A 25 6.29 -2.79 10.00
C ARG A 25 7.19 -2.74 11.22
N ALA A 26 7.87 -3.83 11.56
CA ALA A 26 8.82 -3.88 12.67
C ALA A 26 10.20 -3.28 12.32
N SER A 27 10.48 -3.00 11.05
CA SER A 27 11.81 -2.54 10.61
C SER A 27 12.07 -1.05 10.90
N HIS A 28 13.34 -0.68 11.07
CA HIS A 28 13.75 0.73 11.18
C HIS A 28 13.39 1.57 9.96
N PHE A 29 13.32 0.96 8.78
CA PHE A 29 12.85 1.63 7.57
C PHE A 29 11.42 2.15 7.76
N TRP A 30 10.52 1.29 8.25
CA TRP A 30 9.13 1.68 8.50
C TRP A 30 9.01 2.70 9.63
N GLN A 31 9.76 2.51 10.72
CA GLN A 31 9.78 3.44 11.84
C GLN A 31 10.17 4.86 11.39
N ARG A 32 11.18 4.98 10.51
CA ARG A 32 11.60 6.28 9.95
C ARG A 32 10.48 6.95 9.15
N LEU A 33 9.83 6.23 8.25
CA LEU A 33 8.73 6.78 7.44
C LEU A 33 7.56 7.25 8.32
N VAL A 34 7.22 6.49 9.37
CA VAL A 34 6.15 6.87 10.30
C VAL A 34 6.53 8.11 11.11
N GLN A 35 7.81 8.25 11.50
CA GLN A 35 8.32 9.41 12.22
C GLN A 35 8.33 10.69 11.36
N GLU A 36 8.57 10.59 10.05
CA GLU A 36 8.45 11.74 9.13
C GLU A 36 7.02 12.31 9.13
N GLY A 37 6.03 11.45 9.34
CA GLY A 37 4.66 11.85 9.63
C GLY A 37 3.86 12.32 8.42
N ILE A 38 4.37 12.16 7.20
CA ILE A 38 3.76 12.68 5.98
C ILE A 38 2.95 11.58 5.28
N CYS A 39 1.68 11.86 5.00
CA CYS A 39 0.85 10.97 4.20
C CYS A 39 1.27 11.03 2.72
N HIS A 40 1.58 9.88 2.12
CA HIS A 40 1.99 9.78 0.71
C HIS A 40 0.96 10.34 -0.29
N TYR A 41 -0.34 10.29 0.04
CA TYR A 41 -1.40 10.66 -0.91
C TYR A 41 -1.87 12.11 -0.82
N CYS A 42 -2.00 12.65 0.40
CA CYS A 42 -2.48 14.02 0.59
C CYS A 42 -1.39 14.97 1.05
N GLU A 43 -0.17 14.47 1.28
CA GLU A 43 1.03 15.23 1.66
C GLU A 43 0.92 16.02 2.98
N ARG A 44 -0.19 15.88 3.70
CA ARG A 44 -0.40 16.45 5.03
C ARG A 44 0.39 15.68 6.10
N ARG A 45 0.72 16.38 7.19
CA ARG A 45 1.36 15.80 8.39
C ARG A 45 0.34 15.24 9.37
N PHE A 46 0.68 14.13 10.00
CA PHE A 46 -0.15 13.40 10.96
C PHE A 46 0.70 12.87 12.12
N ALA A 47 0.07 12.60 13.26
CA ALA A 47 0.74 11.88 14.34
C ALA A 47 0.99 10.42 13.94
N PRO A 48 2.05 9.77 14.47
CA PRO A 48 2.34 8.35 14.21
C PRO A 48 1.15 7.40 14.39
N THR A 49 0.25 7.68 15.34
CA THR A 49 -0.94 6.87 15.67
C THR A 49 -2.09 6.99 14.64
N GLU A 50 -2.02 7.99 13.76
CA GLU A 50 -3.00 8.25 12.72
C GLU A 50 -2.57 7.70 11.36
N LEU A 51 -1.32 7.22 11.27
CA LEU A 51 -0.70 6.72 10.07
C LEU A 51 -0.83 5.20 9.95
N THR A 52 -0.96 4.75 8.71
CA THR A 52 -1.13 3.34 8.36
C THR A 52 -0.17 2.97 7.23
N MET A 53 0.13 1.67 7.13
CA MET A 53 0.80 1.08 5.97
C MET A 53 -0.23 0.76 4.91
N ASP A 54 -0.03 1.31 3.73
CA ASP A 54 -0.75 0.93 2.52
C ASP A 54 0.20 0.31 1.48
N HIS A 55 -0.37 -0.56 0.66
CA HIS A 55 0.29 -1.15 -0.49
C HIS A 55 -0.16 -0.43 -1.76
N VAL A 56 0.76 0.28 -2.43
CA VAL A 56 0.46 1.07 -3.63
C VAL A 56 -0.23 0.21 -4.68
N VAL A 57 0.36 -0.94 -5.01
CA VAL A 57 -0.33 -2.06 -5.66
C VAL A 57 -0.89 -2.97 -4.57
N PRO A 58 -2.23 -3.12 -4.45
CA PRO A 58 -2.85 -3.95 -3.42
C PRO A 58 -2.41 -5.42 -3.48
N LEU A 59 -2.36 -6.08 -2.32
CA LEU A 59 -2.00 -7.51 -2.26
C LEU A 59 -2.97 -8.41 -3.02
N SER A 60 -4.27 -8.07 -3.02
CA SER A 60 -5.31 -8.79 -3.79
C SER A 60 -5.19 -8.60 -5.31
N ARG A 61 -4.30 -7.70 -5.75
CA ARG A 61 -3.95 -7.42 -7.14
C ARG A 61 -2.50 -7.83 -7.42
N GLY A 62 -1.97 -8.84 -6.71
CA GLY A 62 -0.61 -9.35 -6.92
C GLY A 62 0.51 -8.48 -6.36
N GLY A 63 0.19 -7.37 -5.66
CA GLY A 63 1.18 -6.51 -5.02
C GLY A 63 2.05 -7.25 -4.00
N ARG A 64 3.29 -6.77 -3.81
CA ARG A 64 4.28 -7.38 -2.90
C ARG A 64 4.56 -6.49 -1.69
N SER A 65 4.91 -7.09 -0.57
CA SER A 65 5.34 -6.37 0.62
C SER A 65 6.84 -6.09 0.55
N VAL A 66 7.21 -5.07 -0.22
CA VAL A 66 8.59 -4.59 -0.41
C VAL A 66 8.62 -3.07 -0.23
N LYS A 67 9.79 -2.52 0.10
CA LYS A 67 9.96 -1.07 0.36
C LYS A 67 9.40 -0.17 -0.76
N GLY A 68 9.53 -0.60 -2.03
CA GLY A 68 9.03 0.16 -3.19
C GLY A 68 7.52 0.08 -3.43
N ASN A 69 6.78 -0.76 -2.68
CA ASN A 69 5.33 -0.90 -2.83
C ASN A 69 4.56 -0.55 -1.54
N VAL A 70 5.27 -0.22 -0.44
CA VAL A 70 4.64 0.17 0.82
C VAL A 70 4.87 1.64 1.09
N VAL A 71 3.83 2.34 1.51
CA VAL A 71 3.88 3.76 1.84
C VAL A 71 3.19 4.04 3.17
N VAL A 72 3.55 5.15 3.80
CA VAL A 72 2.84 5.71 4.95
C VAL A 72 1.69 6.58 4.44
N CYS A 73 0.49 6.36 4.95
CA CYS A 73 -0.66 7.20 4.64
C CYS A 73 -1.64 7.33 5.81
N CYS A 74 -2.40 8.43 5.84
CA CYS A 74 -3.48 8.60 6.82
C CYS A 74 -4.65 7.64 6.55
N LYS A 75 -5.43 7.36 7.60
CA LYS A 75 -6.60 6.48 7.54
C LYS A 75 -7.59 6.89 6.45
N ASP A 76 -7.86 8.18 6.29
CA ASP A 76 -8.83 8.69 5.31
C ASP A 76 -8.42 8.38 3.87
N CYS A 77 -7.15 8.64 3.53
CA CYS A 77 -6.64 8.36 2.19
C CYS A 77 -6.61 6.85 1.92
N ASN A 78 -6.20 6.05 2.90
CA ASN A 78 -6.19 4.59 2.80
C ASN A 78 -7.61 4.04 2.56
N ASN A 79 -8.60 4.51 3.34
CA ASN A 79 -10.00 4.12 3.21
C ASN A 79 -10.63 4.55 1.87
N ARG A 80 -10.19 5.68 1.31
CA ARG A 80 -10.62 6.15 -0.02
C ARG A 80 -10.02 5.30 -1.15
N LYS A 81 -8.72 4.96 -1.05
CA LYS A 81 -8.03 4.13 -2.03
C LYS A 81 -8.57 2.70 -2.08
N ARG A 82 -8.84 2.08 -0.92
CA ARG A 82 -9.32 0.68 -0.82
C ARG A 82 -8.40 -0.28 -1.59
N TYR A 83 -8.95 -0.99 -2.57
CA TYR A 83 -8.27 -1.97 -3.41
C TYR A 83 -7.89 -1.40 -4.78
N LYS A 84 -7.96 -0.07 -4.95
CA LYS A 84 -7.60 0.57 -6.21
C LYS A 84 -6.09 0.71 -6.32
N THR A 85 -5.61 0.51 -7.54
CA THR A 85 -4.28 0.86 -8.01
C THR A 85 -4.22 2.35 -8.36
N PRO A 86 -3.03 2.96 -8.45
CA PRO A 86 -2.90 4.35 -8.89
C PRO A 86 -3.54 4.60 -10.26
N VAL A 87 -3.45 3.63 -11.17
CA VAL A 87 -4.06 3.71 -12.51
C VAL A 87 -5.57 3.77 -12.42
N GLU A 88 -6.21 2.90 -11.62
CA GLU A 88 -7.67 2.94 -11.41
C GLU A 88 -8.13 4.29 -10.84
N ILE A 89 -7.36 4.92 -9.94
CA ILE A 89 -7.69 6.25 -9.40
C ILE A 89 -7.59 7.32 -10.50
N ILE A 90 -6.51 7.33 -11.30
CA ILE A 90 -6.33 8.30 -12.38
C ILE A 90 -7.46 8.19 -13.41
N LEU A 91 -7.86 6.96 -13.76
CA LEU A 91 -8.93 6.73 -14.73
C LEU A 91 -10.32 7.17 -14.24
N GLU A 92 -10.55 7.26 -12.93
CA GLU A 92 -11.81 7.79 -12.37
C GLU A 92 -11.91 9.32 -12.49
N ASP A 93 -10.79 10.01 -12.64
CA ASP A 93 -10.71 11.47 -12.74
C ASP A 93 -10.72 11.99 -14.21
N LEU A 94 -10.74 11.08 -15.20
CA LEU A 94 -10.85 11.39 -16.63
C LEU A 94 -12.30 11.47 -17.10
#